data_AF-A0A355GWF7-F1
#
_entry.id   AF-A0A355GWF7-F1
#
_cell.length_a   1.000
_cell.length_b   1.000
_cell.length_c   1.000
_cell.angle_alpha   90.00
_cell.angle_beta   90.00
_cell.angle_gamma   90.00
#
_symmetry.space_group_name_H-M   'P 1'
#
loop_
_entity.id
_entity.type
_entity.pdbx_description
1 polymer ?
#
loop_
_entity_poly.entity_id
_entity_poly.type
_entity_poly.pdbx_seq_one_letter_code
_entity_poly.pdbx_strand_id
1 'polypeptide(L)'
;MQVKRRSADMFILLAALSLLGIGVIMVFSASAVNSLKGPHQDPYYFLRRQLLWSVLGIVAMILAMNYDYRKLRSWVWIIFPISLLLLVLVLFVGDNINGSTRWIELGFLNIQPSEIAKFATILALAFWLSELRDGVKSFLGG
;
A
#
# COMPACT_ATOMS: atom_id res chain seq x y z
N MET A 1 11.59 -23.39 14.78
CA MET A 1 10.97 -23.79 13.50
C MET A 1 11.50 -22.91 12.36
N GLN A 2 12.42 -23.44 11.55
CA GLN A 2 12.93 -22.79 10.34
C GLN A 2 11.86 -22.90 9.23
N VAL A 3 11.27 -21.78 8.82
CA VAL A 3 10.33 -21.77 7.69
C VAL A 3 11.16 -21.84 6.41
N LYS A 4 11.01 -22.94 5.67
CA LYS A 4 11.56 -23.09 4.33
C LYS A 4 11.01 -21.93 3.47
N ARG A 5 11.87 -21.06 2.95
CA ARG A 5 11.45 -19.97 2.03
C ARG A 5 10.74 -20.63 0.85
N ARG A 6 9.41 -20.52 0.79
CA ARG A 6 8.70 -20.83 -0.45
C ARG A 6 9.14 -19.79 -1.48
N SER A 7 9.51 -20.26 -2.67
CA SER A 7 9.73 -19.40 -3.82
C SER A 7 8.53 -18.48 -3.99
N ALA A 8 8.76 -17.23 -4.36
CA ALA A 8 7.69 -16.34 -4.77
C ALA A 8 6.81 -17.03 -5.82
N ASP A 9 5.50 -16.90 -5.70
CA ASP A 9 4.59 -17.45 -6.69
C ASP A 9 4.79 -16.68 -8.00
N MET A 10 5.51 -17.32 -8.93
CA MET A 10 5.93 -16.70 -10.19
C MET A 10 4.72 -16.27 -11.02
N PHE A 11 3.59 -16.97 -10.91
CA PHE A 11 2.36 -16.60 -11.63
C PHE A 11 1.78 -15.29 -11.12
N ILE A 12 1.69 -15.12 -9.80
CA ILE A 12 1.18 -13.88 -9.19
C ILE A 12 2.12 -12.71 -9.49
N LEU A 13 3.43 -12.95 -9.40
CA LEU A 13 4.44 -11.93 -9.70
C LEU A 13 4.35 -11.47 -11.16
N LEU A 14 4.28 -12.42 -12.10
CA LEU A 14 4.21 -12.11 -13.52
C LEU A 14 2.88 -11.43 -13.89
N ALA A 15 1.76 -11.84 -13.28
CA ALA A 15 0.48 -11.17 -13.44
C ALA A 15 0.52 -9.72 -12.94
N ALA A 16 1.09 -9.47 -11.74
CA ALA A 16 1.23 -8.14 -11.18
C ALA A 16 2.12 -7.22 -12.05
N LEU A 17 3.25 -7.73 -12.55
CA LEU A 17 4.14 -6.97 -13.44
C LEU A 17 3.48 -6.68 -14.80
N SER A 18 2.71 -7.62 -15.33
CA SER A 18 1.97 -7.44 -16.58
C SER A 18 0.90 -6.35 -16.43
N LEU A 19 0.13 -6.38 -15.34
CA LEU A 19 -0.86 -5.35 -15.02
C LEU A 19 -0.22 -3.97 -14.83
N LEU A 20 0.95 -3.90 -14.18
CA LEU A 20 1.71 -2.66 -14.05
C LEU A 20 2.14 -2.12 -15.42
N GLY A 21 2.66 -2.98 -16.31
CA GLY A 21 3.04 -2.60 -17.67
C GLY A 21 1.88 -2.04 -18.48
N ILE A 22 0.73 -2.72 -18.44
CA ILE A 22 -0.52 -2.24 -19.07
C ILE A 22 -0.94 -0.89 -18.47
N GLY A 23 -0.86 -0.73 -17.15
CA GLY A 23 -1.19 0.52 -16.47
C GLY A 23 -0.32 1.70 -16.92
N VAL A 24 1.00 1.50 -17.08
CA VAL A 24 1.91 2.53 -17.59
C VAL A 24 1.54 2.95 -19.01
N ILE A 25 1.22 1.99 -19.89
CA ILE A 25 0.78 2.26 -21.26
C ILE A 25 -0.54 3.05 -21.27
N MET A 26 -1.49 2.68 -20.40
CA MET A 26 -2.78 3.35 -20.29
C MET A 26 -2.64 4.79 -19.80
N VAL A 27 -1.75 5.05 -18.83
CA VAL A 27 -1.48 6.42 -18.36
C VAL A 27 -0.89 7.25 -19.49
N PHE A 28 0.06 6.71 -20.27
CA PHE A 28 0.60 7.40 -21.44
C PHE A 28 -0.51 7.77 -22.45
N SER A 29 -1.39 6.80 -22.77
CA SER A 29 -2.49 7.01 -23.71
C SER A 29 -3.50 8.06 -23.24
N ALA A 30 -3.85 8.06 -21.94
CA ALA A 30 -4.84 8.99 -21.39
C ALA A 30 -4.25 10.41 -21.20
N SER A 31 -2.97 10.51 -20.81
CA SER A 31 -2.29 11.79 -20.59
C SER A 31 -1.99 12.53 -21.90
N ALA A 32 -1.74 11.81 -23.01
CA ALA A 32 -1.54 12.42 -24.32
C ALA A 32 -2.71 13.33 -24.75
N VAL A 33 -3.94 13.03 -24.32
CA VAL A 33 -5.15 13.82 -24.63
C VAL A 33 -5.25 15.06 -23.72
N ASN A 34 -4.83 14.96 -22.46
CA ASN A 34 -4.91 16.06 -21.49
C ASN A 34 -3.80 17.10 -21.66
N SER A 35 -2.64 16.71 -22.19
CA SER A 35 -1.53 17.62 -22.51
C SER A 35 -1.83 18.59 -23.65
N LEU A 36 -2.88 18.34 -24.44
CA LEU A 36 -3.36 19.26 -25.49
C LEU A 36 -4.25 20.39 -24.95
N LYS A 37 -4.72 20.32 -23.69
CA LYS A 37 -5.72 21.27 -23.13
C LYS A 37 -5.36 21.88 -21.77
N GLY A 38 -4.25 21.46 -21.14
CA GLY A 38 -3.85 21.91 -19.80
C GLY A 38 -2.64 22.86 -19.76
N PRO A 39 -2.39 23.54 -18.61
CA PRO A 39 -1.29 24.49 -18.42
C PRO A 39 0.11 23.85 -18.33
N HIS A 40 0.23 22.55 -18.59
CA HIS A 40 1.50 21.80 -18.52
C HIS A 40 1.85 21.32 -19.93
N GLN A 41 2.73 22.05 -20.60
CA GLN A 41 3.11 21.85 -22.01
C GLN A 41 4.03 20.64 -22.26
N ASP A 42 4.18 19.73 -21.28
CA ASP A 42 5.00 18.52 -21.41
C ASP A 42 4.13 17.25 -21.38
N PRO A 43 3.93 16.57 -22.52
CA PRO A 43 3.24 15.27 -22.61
C PRO A 43 3.85 14.18 -21.72
N TYR A 44 5.14 14.32 -21.37
CA TYR A 44 5.87 13.32 -20.59
C TYR A 44 5.74 13.51 -19.08
N TYR A 45 5.13 14.59 -18.59
CA TYR A 45 5.05 14.86 -17.15
C TYR A 45 4.38 13.72 -16.37
N PHE A 46 3.19 13.30 -16.79
CA PHE A 46 2.45 12.22 -16.15
C PHE A 46 3.14 10.86 -16.33
N LEU A 47 3.75 10.62 -17.49
CA LEU A 47 4.50 9.40 -17.75
C LEU A 47 5.73 9.29 -16.83
N ARG A 48 6.54 10.36 -16.72
CA ARG A 48 7.73 10.38 -15.85
C ARG A 48 7.33 10.10 -14.40
N ARG A 49 6.25 10.73 -13.92
CA ARG A 49 5.73 10.50 -12.57
C ARG A 49 5.28 9.06 -12.39
N GLN A 50 4.51 8.51 -13.33
CA GLN A 50 4.05 7.12 -13.29
C GLN A 50 5.22 6.13 -13.27
N LEU A 51 6.25 6.38 -14.08
CA LEU A 51 7.47 5.55 -14.10
C LEU A 51 8.23 5.62 -12.76
N LEU A 52 8.41 6.82 -12.20
CA LEU A 52 9.06 6.99 -10.89
C LEU A 52 8.32 6.20 -9.80
N TRP A 53 7.00 6.33 -9.71
CA TRP A 53 6.19 5.59 -8.75
C TRP A 53 6.19 4.08 -9.01
N SER A 54 6.20 3.65 -10.27
CA SER A 54 6.28 2.23 -10.62
C SER A 54 7.61 1.62 -10.18
N VAL A 55 8.72 2.32 -10.42
CA VAL A 55 10.06 1.90 -9.98
C VAL A 55 10.13 1.84 -8.46
N LEU A 56 9.67 2.88 -7.76
CA LEU A 56 9.61 2.89 -6.29
C LEU A 56 8.74 1.75 -5.74
N GLY A 57 7.61 1.47 -6.38
CA GLY A 57 6.73 0.36 -6.02
C GLY A 57 7.38 -1.01 -6.21
N ILE A 58 8.12 -1.22 -7.30
CA ILE A 58 8.87 -2.47 -7.54
C ILE A 58 9.99 -2.65 -6.50
N VAL A 59 10.72 -1.58 -6.19
CA VAL A 59 11.76 -1.62 -5.13
C VAL A 59 11.13 -1.97 -3.79
N ALA A 60 10.02 -1.31 -3.42
CA ALA A 60 9.29 -1.58 -2.19
C ALA A 60 8.77 -3.04 -2.14
N MET A 61 8.27 -3.58 -3.25
CA MET A 61 7.84 -4.96 -3.38
C MET A 61 8.99 -5.94 -3.12
N ILE A 62 10.15 -5.74 -3.76
CA ILE A 62 11.32 -6.61 -3.58
C ILE A 62 11.81 -6.58 -2.12
N LEU A 63 11.84 -5.41 -1.50
CA LEU A 63 12.20 -5.28 -0.08
C LEU A 63 11.20 -6.00 0.82
N ALA A 64 9.89 -5.81 0.58
CA ALA A 64 8.83 -6.47 1.34
C ALA A 64 8.85 -8.00 1.19
N MET A 65 9.14 -8.52 -0.02
CA MET A 65 9.27 -9.96 -0.28
C MET A 65 10.42 -10.61 0.51
N ASN A 66 11.47 -9.84 0.83
CA ASN A 66 12.62 -10.32 1.60
C ASN A 66 12.47 -10.06 3.11
N TYR A 67 11.46 -9.29 3.52
CA TYR A 67 11.24 -8.94 4.92
C TYR A 67 10.51 -10.05 5.68
N ASP A 68 10.97 -10.35 6.90
CA ASP A 68 10.33 -11.36 7.74
C ASP A 68 9.01 -10.82 8.33
N TYR A 69 7.88 -11.31 7.79
CA TYR A 69 6.54 -10.95 8.24
C TYR A 69 6.29 -11.26 9.72
N ARG A 70 7.07 -12.14 10.36
CA ARG A 70 6.95 -12.42 11.80
C ARG A 70 7.37 -11.23 12.65
N LYS A 71 8.36 -10.46 12.19
CA LYS A 71 8.76 -9.22 12.87
C LYS A 71 7.60 -8.23 12.87
N LEU A 72 6.79 -8.23 11.82
CA LEU A 72 5.62 -7.36 11.72
C LEU A 72 4.60 -7.57 12.86
N ARG A 73 4.57 -8.76 13.47
CA ARG A 73 3.70 -9.08 14.62
C ARG A 73 3.92 -8.13 15.80
N SER A 74 5.16 -7.80 16.14
CA SER A 74 5.45 -6.92 17.28
C SER A 74 5.12 -5.45 16.98
N TRP A 75 5.12 -5.06 15.70
CA TRP A 75 4.85 -3.70 15.27
C TRP A 75 3.36 -3.38 15.18
N VAL A 76 2.48 -4.37 15.22
CA VAL A 76 1.01 -4.19 15.14
C VAL A 76 0.52 -3.20 16.20
N TRP A 77 1.00 -3.32 17.44
CA TRP A 77 0.63 -2.45 18.55
C TRP A 77 1.01 -0.98 18.34
N ILE A 78 1.93 -0.70 17.42
CA ILE A 78 2.37 0.66 17.07
C ILE A 78 1.68 1.12 15.77
N ILE A 79 1.72 0.30 14.73
CA ILE A 79 1.20 0.62 13.39
C ILE A 79 -0.31 0.88 13.44
N PHE A 80 -1.07 0.08 14.21
CA PHE A 80 -2.52 0.20 14.25
C PHE A 80 -3.01 1.50 14.90
N PRO A 81 -2.59 1.88 16.13
CA PRO A 81 -2.97 3.17 16.72
C PRO A 81 -2.51 4.36 15.89
N ILE A 82 -1.30 4.32 15.31
CA ILE A 82 -0.82 5.39 14.43
C ILE A 82 -1.73 5.53 13.20
N SER A 83 -2.14 4.42 12.60
CA SER A 83 -3.04 4.46 11.43
C SER A 83 -4.40 5.08 11.76
N LEU A 84 -4.95 4.79 12.95
CA LEU A 84 -6.19 5.40 13.43
C LEU A 84 -6.01 6.89 13.70
N LEU A 85 -4.89 7.28 14.32
CA LEU A 85 -4.57 8.68 14.57
C LEU A 85 -4.46 9.46 13.25
N LEU A 86 -3.79 8.89 12.24
CA LEU A 86 -3.69 9.51 10.91
C LEU A 86 -5.06 9.65 10.22
N LEU A 87 -5.95 8.67 10.38
CA LEU A 87 -7.33 8.75 9.88
C LEU A 87 -8.15 9.84 10.56
N VAL A 88 -7.92 10.09 11.85
CA VAL A 88 -8.56 11.22 12.54
C VAL A 88 -7.94 12.53 12.10
N LEU A 89 -6.61 12.58 11.98
CA LEU A 89 -5.85 13.78 11.62
C LEU A 89 -6.22 14.31 10.23
N VAL A 90 -6.48 13.43 9.26
CA VAL A 90 -6.88 13.85 7.90
C VAL A 90 -8.21 14.60 7.87
N LEU A 91 -9.08 14.43 8.88
CA LEU A 91 -10.33 15.20 8.95
C LEU A 91 -10.10 16.66 9.29
N PHE A 92 -8.99 16.99 9.95
CA PHE A 92 -8.65 18.34 10.38
C PHE A 92 -7.64 19.02 9.45
N VAL A 93 -6.66 18.25 8.95
CA VAL A 93 -5.52 18.77 8.17
C VAL A 93 -5.61 18.38 6.69
N GLY A 94 -6.51 17.46 6.32
CA GLY A 94 -6.62 16.99 4.96
C GLY A 94 -7.29 18.01 4.04
N ASP A 95 -6.76 18.12 2.83
CA ASP A 95 -7.31 19.02 1.82
C ASP A 95 -8.64 18.50 1.29
N ASN A 96 -9.59 19.42 1.12
CA ASN A 96 -10.89 19.10 0.53
C ASN A 96 -10.76 19.06 -0.99
N ILE A 97 -10.52 17.87 -1.53
CA ILE A 97 -10.45 17.64 -2.97
C ILE A 97 -11.74 16.93 -3.39
N ASN A 98 -12.48 17.55 -4.32
CA ASN A 98 -13.77 17.03 -4.83
C ASN A 98 -14.80 16.72 -3.73
N GLY A 99 -14.88 17.56 -2.69
CA GLY A 99 -15.87 17.42 -1.62
C GLY A 99 -15.49 16.42 -0.53
N SER A 100 -14.24 15.92 -0.49
CA SER A 100 -13.81 14.98 0.54
C SER A 100 -12.37 15.19 1.01
N THR A 101 -12.19 15.17 2.33
CA THR A 101 -10.90 15.25 3.02
C THR A 101 -10.29 13.86 3.18
N ARG A 102 -9.37 13.52 2.25
CA ARG A 102 -8.74 12.18 2.22
C ARG A 102 -7.23 12.21 2.09
N TRP A 103 -6.69 13.33 1.62
CA TRP A 103 -5.28 13.48 1.29
C TRP A 103 -4.64 14.48 2.24
N ILE A 104 -3.46 14.13 2.72
CA ILE A 104 -2.58 15.06 3.42
C ILE A 104 -1.52 15.46 2.40
N GLU A 105 -1.58 16.70 1.92
CA GLU A 105 -0.57 17.24 1.02
C GLU A 105 0.66 17.70 1.83
N LEU A 106 1.79 17.04 1.63
CA LEU A 106 3.08 17.42 2.22
C LEU A 106 3.92 18.27 1.25
N GLY A 107 3.28 18.81 0.20
CA GLY A 107 3.90 19.58 -0.88
C GLY A 107 4.59 18.73 -1.95
N PHE A 108 5.46 17.80 -1.55
CA PHE A 108 6.18 16.91 -2.47
C PHE A 108 5.59 15.49 -2.56
N LEU A 109 4.79 15.10 -1.57
CA LEU A 109 4.08 13.82 -1.52
C LEU A 109 2.67 14.03 -0.99
N ASN A 110 1.73 13.29 -1.57
CA ASN A 110 0.37 13.23 -1.06
C ASN A 110 0.20 11.87 -0.40
N ILE A 111 -0.02 11.88 0.92
CA ILE A 111 -0.22 10.64 1.69
C ILE A 111 -1.71 10.44 1.86
N GLN A 112 -2.15 9.21 1.64
CA GLN A 112 -3.51 8.79 1.92
C GLN A 112 -3.54 7.90 3.17
N PRO A 113 -3.99 8.42 4.33
CA PRO A 113 -4.02 7.64 5.58
C PRO A 113 -4.81 6.34 5.50
N SER A 114 -5.82 6.27 4.63
CA SER A 114 -6.61 5.05 4.42
C SER A 114 -5.80 3.90 3.80
N GLU A 115 -4.71 4.16 3.07
CA GLU A 115 -3.83 3.10 2.57
C GLU A 115 -3.07 2.43 3.73
N ILE A 116 -2.56 3.23 4.66
CA ILE A 116 -1.87 2.74 5.87
C ILE A 116 -2.87 1.97 6.75
N ALA A 117 -4.09 2.49 6.92
CA ALA A 117 -5.12 1.87 7.75
C ALA A 117 -5.59 0.51 7.21
N LYS A 118 -5.70 0.32 5.89
CA LYS A 118 -6.02 -0.98 5.29
C LYS A 118 -4.98 -2.03 5.69
N PHE A 119 -3.70 -1.69 5.53
CA PHE A 119 -2.60 -2.59 5.89
C PHE A 119 -2.56 -2.87 7.40
N ALA A 120 -2.67 -1.83 8.22
CA ALA A 120 -2.68 -1.93 9.67
C ALA A 120 -3.82 -2.83 10.18
N THR A 121 -5.02 -2.69 9.62
CA THR A 121 -6.19 -3.50 9.96
C THR A 121 -5.99 -4.97 9.62
N ILE A 122 -5.44 -5.28 8.44
CA ILE A 122 -5.13 -6.68 8.06
C ILE A 122 -4.16 -7.31 9.08
N LEU A 123 -3.11 -6.58 9.46
CA LEU A 123 -2.14 -7.07 10.45
C LEU A 123 -2.75 -7.23 11.84
N ALA A 124 -3.56 -6.27 12.29
CA ALA A 124 -4.22 -6.31 13.59
C ALA A 124 -5.20 -7.48 13.70
N LEU A 125 -6.01 -7.70 12.65
CA LEU A 125 -6.94 -8.83 12.59
C LEU A 125 -6.20 -10.16 12.54
N ALA A 126 -5.14 -10.26 11.74
CA ALA A 126 -4.31 -11.47 11.68
C ALA A 126 -3.67 -11.78 13.04
N PHE A 127 -3.17 -10.76 13.74
CA PHE A 127 -2.62 -10.88 15.08
C PHE A 127 -3.67 -11.38 16.08
N TRP A 128 -4.80 -10.68 16.19
CA TRP A 128 -5.85 -11.03 17.16
C TRP A 128 -6.38 -12.44 16.91
N LEU A 129 -6.70 -12.78 15.67
CA LEU A 129 -7.23 -14.11 15.34
C LEU A 129 -6.22 -15.23 15.63
N SER A 130 -4.92 -14.97 15.43
CA SER A 130 -3.89 -15.95 15.77
C SER A 130 -3.79 -16.22 17.27
N GLU A 131 -3.99 -15.19 18.11
CA GLU A 131 -3.96 -15.31 19.57
C GLU A 131 -5.20 -16.04 20.13
N LEU A 132 -6.38 -15.73 19.58
CA LEU A 132 -7.64 -16.42 19.90
C LEU A 132 -7.53 -17.95 19.69
N ARG A 133 -6.87 -18.37 18.61
CA ARG A 133 -6.72 -19.79 18.25
C ARG A 133 -5.78 -20.54 19.20
N ASP A 134 -4.81 -19.87 19.81
CA ASP A 134 -3.94 -20.50 20.80
C ASP A 134 -4.65 -20.69 22.16
N GLY A 135 -5.64 -19.86 22.50
CA GLY A 135 -6.52 -20.06 23.66
C GLY A 135 -7.49 -21.24 23.54
N VAL A 136 -7.88 -21.64 22.32
CA VAL A 136 -8.91 -22.69 22.08
C VAL A 136 -8.33 -24.12 22.08
N LYS A 137 -7.00 -24.30 22.03
CA LYS A 137 -6.37 -25.63 22.09
C LYS A 137 -6.55 -26.36 23.43
N SER A 138 -7.11 -25.70 24.45
CA SER A 138 -7.32 -26.27 25.80
C SER A 138 -8.72 -26.90 26.03
N PHE A 139 -9.63 -26.91 25.04
CA PHE A 139 -11.00 -27.43 25.25
C PHE A 139 -11.22 -28.88 24.81
N LEU A 140 -10.18 -29.58 24.34
CA LEU A 140 -10.23 -31.00 23.95
C LEU A 140 -9.35 -31.91 24.80
N GLY A 141 -8.85 -31.41 25.94
CA GLY A 141 -8.21 -32.23 26.97
C GLY A 141 -9.20 -32.53 28.09
N GLY A 142 -9.97 -33.60 27.92
CA GLY A 142 -10.49 -34.36 29.06
C GLY A 142 -9.37 -35.17 29.70
#